data_AF-A0A5A9GXC9-F1
#
_entry.id   AF-A0A5A9GXC9-F1
#
_cell.length_a   1.000
_cell.length_b   1.000
_cell.length_c   1.000
_cell.angle_alpha   90.00
_cell.angle_beta   90.00
_cell.angle_gamma   90.00
#
_symmetry.space_group_name_H-M   'P 1'
#
loop_
_entity.id
_entity.type
_entity.pdbx_description
1 polymer ?
#
loop_
_entity_poly.entity_id
_entity_poly.type
_entity_poly.pdbx_seq_one_letter_code
_entity_poly.pdbx_strand_id
1 'polypeptide(L)'
;MIGRTITERTAKEPSLKARRELAALNDALTLAERGLGRQTTAALMARLLRVAAMYPRAVDDTLMWQVTDLVTGDDVSDGVKLTLIRMGWASIVQAQYKVQGLRMVAAPKLRQAAAA
;
A
#
# COMPACT_ATOMS: atom_id res chain seq x y z
N MET A 1 -38.79 -9.07 -8.39
CA MET A 1 -37.83 -8.43 -7.48
C MET A 1 -36.44 -9.08 -7.65
N ILE A 2 -35.79 -8.87 -8.81
CA ILE A 2 -34.49 -9.49 -9.18
C ILE A 2 -33.59 -8.36 -9.69
N GLY A 3 -33.05 -7.57 -8.77
CA GLY A 3 -32.21 -6.42 -9.14
C GLY A 3 -31.27 -5.94 -8.03
N ARG A 4 -31.29 -6.56 -6.84
CA ARG A 4 -30.48 -6.16 -5.69
C ARG A 4 -29.17 -6.92 -5.53
N THR A 5 -29.01 -8.08 -6.18
CA THR A 5 -27.87 -8.98 -5.95
C THR A 5 -26.64 -8.70 -6.83
N ILE A 6 -26.78 -7.99 -7.95
CA ILE A 6 -25.64 -7.69 -8.83
C ILE A 6 -24.85 -6.47 -8.33
N THR A 7 -25.55 -5.47 -7.78
CA THR A 7 -24.97 -4.21 -7.29
C THR A 7 -24.21 -4.35 -5.97
N GLU A 8 -24.52 -5.37 -5.15
CA GLU A 8 -23.80 -5.63 -3.89
C GLU A 8 -22.51 -6.42 -4.08
N ARG A 9 -22.38 -7.18 -5.19
CA ARG A 9 -21.19 -8.01 -5.45
C ARG A 9 -20.01 -7.20 -5.96
N THR A 10 -20.25 -6.07 -6.63
CA THR A 10 -19.23 -5.15 -7.13
C THR A 10 -18.54 -4.35 -6.03
N ALA A 11 -19.13 -4.21 -4.84
CA ALA A 11 -18.56 -3.45 -3.72
C ALA A 11 -17.54 -4.25 -2.88
N LYS A 12 -17.44 -5.58 -3.07
CA LYS A 12 -16.64 -6.46 -2.21
C LYS A 12 -15.27 -6.86 -2.77
N GLU A 13 -15.04 -6.73 -4.07
CA GLU A 13 -13.76 -7.10 -4.67
C GLU A 13 -13.09 -5.93 -5.38
N PRO A 14 -11.80 -5.65 -5.10
CA PRO A 14 -11.05 -4.67 -5.86
C PRO A 14 -10.97 -5.11 -7.32
N SER A 15 -11.22 -4.16 -8.23
CA SER A 15 -11.14 -4.40 -9.67
C SER A 15 -9.77 -4.93 -10.08
N LEU A 16 -9.70 -5.65 -11.22
CA LEU A 16 -8.42 -6.10 -11.80
C LEU A 16 -7.43 -4.94 -11.99
N LYS A 17 -7.95 -3.75 -12.35
CA LYS A 17 -7.17 -2.51 -12.45
C LYS A 17 -6.56 -2.11 -11.11
N ALA A 18 -7.34 -2.10 -10.03
CA ALA A 18 -6.85 -1.77 -8.69
C ALA A 18 -5.72 -2.71 -8.24
N ARG A 19 -5.91 -4.03 -8.45
CA ARG A 19 -4.89 -5.05 -8.12
C ARG A 19 -3.59 -4.84 -8.90
N ARG A 20 -3.70 -4.52 -10.19
CA ARG A 20 -2.53 -4.23 -11.06
C ARG A 20 -1.79 -2.97 -10.62
N GLU A 21 -2.52 -1.91 -10.29
CA GLU A 21 -1.89 -0.67 -9.80
C GLU A 21 -1.22 -0.86 -8.43
N LEU A 22 -1.81 -1.66 -7.54
CA LEU A 22 -1.21 -2.01 -6.25
C LEU A 22 0.08 -2.83 -6.42
N ALA A 23 0.12 -3.76 -7.38
CA ALA A 23 1.33 -4.52 -7.71
C ALA A 23 2.40 -3.64 -8.36
N ALA A 24 2.02 -2.79 -9.32
CA ALA A 24 2.95 -1.86 -9.96
C ALA A 24 3.55 -0.85 -8.98
N LEU A 25 2.79 -0.44 -7.95
CA LEU A 25 3.31 0.38 -6.86
C LEU A 25 4.34 -0.39 -6.01
N ASN A 26 4.11 -1.67 -5.71
CA ASN A 26 5.09 -2.51 -5.01
C ASN A 26 6.43 -2.60 -5.77
N ASP A 27 6.37 -2.80 -7.09
CA ASP A 27 7.58 -2.91 -7.91
C ASP A 27 8.36 -1.60 -7.91
N ALA A 28 7.65 -0.47 -8.03
CA ALA A 28 8.26 0.85 -7.94
C ALA A 28 8.91 1.12 -6.57
N LEU A 29 8.24 0.75 -5.48
CA LEU A 29 8.79 0.88 -4.12
C LEU A 29 10.03 -0.01 -3.92
N THR A 30 9.99 -1.24 -4.41
CA THR A 30 11.10 -2.17 -4.32
C THR A 30 12.33 -1.68 -5.09
N LEU A 31 12.14 -1.05 -6.25
CA LEU A 31 13.23 -0.40 -6.98
C LEU A 31 13.76 0.83 -6.23
N ALA A 32 12.86 1.66 -5.68
CA ALA A 32 13.24 2.87 -4.94
C ALA A 32 14.06 2.55 -3.69
N GLU A 33 13.65 1.55 -2.91
CA GLU A 33 14.37 1.10 -1.70
C GLU A 33 15.77 0.54 -2.01
N ARG A 34 15.99 0.04 -3.22
CA ARG A 34 17.30 -0.43 -3.69
C ARG A 34 18.17 0.69 -4.30
N GLY A 35 17.69 1.94 -4.30
CA GLY A 35 18.35 3.06 -4.97
C GLY A 35 18.31 2.98 -6.50
N LEU A 36 17.48 2.10 -7.07
CA LEU A 36 17.33 1.89 -8.52
C LEU A 36 16.05 2.55 -9.08
N GLY A 37 15.28 3.21 -8.23
CA GLY A 37 14.02 3.86 -8.60
C GLY A 37 14.26 5.11 -9.43
N ARG A 38 13.41 5.32 -10.45
CA ARG A 38 13.37 6.55 -11.26
C ARG A 38 12.34 7.57 -10.76
N GLN A 39 11.47 7.18 -9.85
CA GLN A 39 10.40 8.01 -9.31
C GLN A 39 10.84 8.65 -8.01
N THR A 40 10.51 9.93 -7.83
CA THR A 40 10.71 10.64 -6.56
C THR A 40 9.75 10.12 -5.48
N THR A 41 10.10 10.33 -4.22
CA THR A 41 9.24 10.02 -3.05
C THR A 41 7.86 10.68 -3.17
N ALA A 42 7.81 11.94 -3.61
CA ALA A 42 6.55 12.65 -3.87
C ALA A 42 5.69 11.97 -4.97
N ALA A 43 6.31 11.52 -6.07
CA ALA A 43 5.59 10.82 -7.14
C ALA A 43 5.03 9.45 -6.68
N LEU A 44 5.80 8.73 -5.86
CA LEU A 44 5.38 7.48 -5.24
C LEU A 44 4.22 7.70 -4.26
N MET A 45 4.25 8.76 -3.46
CA MET A 45 3.16 9.12 -2.54
C MET A 45 1.89 9.49 -3.29
N ALA A 46 2.00 10.31 -4.34
CA ALA A 46 0.85 10.63 -5.20
C ALA A 46 0.25 9.36 -5.85
N ARG A 47 1.09 8.38 -6.21
CA ARG A 47 0.63 7.09 -6.71
C ARG A 47 -0.06 6.26 -5.62
N LEU A 48 0.48 6.25 -4.40
CA LEU A 48 -0.15 5.60 -3.26
C LEU A 48 -1.54 6.18 -2.99
N LEU A 49 -1.71 7.51 -3.00
CA LEU A 49 -3.02 8.16 -2.83
C LEU A 49 -4.04 7.73 -3.89
N ARG A 50 -3.62 7.67 -5.17
CA ARG A 50 -4.49 7.15 -6.24
C ARG A 50 -4.85 5.69 -6.04
N VAL A 51 -3.92 4.87 -5.54
CA VAL A 51 -4.18 3.47 -5.20
C VAL A 51 -5.15 3.37 -4.03
N ALA A 52 -4.93 4.11 -2.94
CA ALA A 52 -5.79 4.13 -1.76
C ALA A 52 -7.24 4.50 -2.10
N ALA A 53 -7.45 5.45 -3.02
CA ALA A 53 -8.79 5.81 -3.50
C ALA A 53 -9.54 4.65 -4.18
N MET A 54 -8.83 3.63 -4.69
CA MET A 54 -9.42 2.40 -5.25
C MET A 54 -9.72 1.33 -4.18
N TYR A 55 -9.29 1.53 -2.94
CA TYR A 55 -9.43 0.63 -1.80
C TYR A 55 -10.06 1.35 -0.60
N PRO A 56 -11.34 1.76 -0.68
CA PRO A 56 -11.99 2.49 0.40
C PRO A 56 -11.95 1.67 1.70
N ARG A 57 -11.64 2.31 2.83
CA ARG A 57 -11.47 1.72 4.18
C ARG A 57 -10.18 0.96 4.42
N ALA A 58 -9.27 0.90 3.44
CA ALA A 58 -8.00 0.20 3.61
C ALA A 58 -6.96 1.02 4.39
N VAL A 59 -7.10 2.35 4.38
CA VAL A 59 -6.30 3.28 5.18
C VAL A 59 -7.23 4.38 5.72
N ASP A 60 -6.95 4.88 6.92
CA ASP A 60 -7.64 6.04 7.47
C ASP A 60 -7.23 7.31 6.70
N ASP A 61 -8.21 8.10 6.27
CA ASP A 61 -7.97 9.30 5.44
C ASP A 61 -7.18 10.38 6.21
N THR A 62 -7.33 10.45 7.54
CA THR A 62 -6.58 11.37 8.41
C THR A 62 -5.11 10.97 8.48
N LEU A 63 -4.86 9.66 8.60
CA LEU A 63 -3.51 9.10 8.58
C LEU A 63 -2.85 9.34 7.21
N MET A 64 -3.59 9.17 6.12
CA MET A 64 -3.08 9.44 4.77
C MET A 64 -2.72 10.92 4.58
N TRP A 65 -3.48 11.83 5.16
CA TRP A 65 -3.19 13.27 5.07
C TRP A 65 -1.89 13.62 5.81
N GLN A 66 -1.72 13.14 7.05
CA GLN A 66 -0.50 13.35 7.83
C GLN A 66 0.75 12.76 7.18
N VAL A 67 0.62 11.55 6.61
CA VAL A 67 1.72 10.91 5.87
C VAL A 67 2.06 11.71 4.61
N THR A 68 1.06 12.29 3.94
CA THR A 68 1.30 13.10 2.73
C THR A 68 2.12 14.34 3.08
N ASP A 69 1.70 15.09 4.10
CA ASP A 69 2.37 16.30 4.54
C ASP A 69 3.84 16.03 4.91
N LEU A 70 4.07 14.95 5.67
CA LEU A 70 5.41 14.53 6.09
C LEU A 70 6.30 14.07 4.93
N VAL A 71 5.73 13.42 3.90
CA VAL A 71 6.48 12.99 2.72
C VAL A 71 6.80 14.15 1.78
N THR A 72 5.93 15.15 1.72
CA THR A 72 6.14 16.34 0.88
C THR A 72 7.03 17.40 1.54
N GLY A 73 7.17 17.41 2.86
CA GLY A 73 8.06 18.31 3.59
C GLY A 73 9.54 17.92 3.46
N ASP A 74 10.44 18.88 3.63
CA ASP A 74 11.90 18.68 3.53
C ASP A 74 12.55 18.26 4.86
N ASP A 75 11.77 18.20 5.94
CA ASP A 75 12.26 17.98 7.31
C ASP A 75 12.67 16.52 7.61
N VAL A 76 12.48 15.61 6.66
CA VAL A 76 12.69 14.17 6.86
C VAL A 76 13.45 13.54 5.70
N SER A 77 14.36 12.62 6.01
CA SER A 77 15.14 11.92 5.00
C SER A 77 14.28 11.08 4.05
N ASP A 78 14.72 10.93 2.80
CA ASP A 78 14.03 10.11 1.79
C ASP A 78 13.84 8.65 2.21
N GLY A 79 14.76 8.10 3.00
CA GLY A 79 14.62 6.75 3.55
C GLY A 79 13.41 6.60 4.48
N VAL A 80 13.14 7.61 5.31
CA VAL A 80 11.96 7.65 6.17
C VAL A 80 10.69 7.83 5.33
N LYS A 81 10.73 8.72 4.34
CA LYS A 81 9.61 8.93 3.41
C LYS A 81 9.24 7.63 2.67
N LEU A 82 10.22 6.90 2.14
CA LEU A 82 10.01 5.61 1.49
C LEU A 82 9.41 4.57 2.45
N THR A 83 9.89 4.54 3.70
CA THR A 83 9.36 3.64 4.73
C THR A 83 7.88 3.92 5.00
N LEU A 84 7.47 5.18 5.10
CA LEU A 84 6.08 5.56 5.30
C LEU A 84 5.19 5.14 4.12
N ILE A 85 5.65 5.35 2.88
CA ILE A 85 4.92 4.94 1.68
C ILE A 85 4.78 3.39 1.65
N ARG A 86 5.83 2.65 2.03
CA ARG A 86 5.80 1.18 2.15
C ARG A 86 4.80 0.71 3.20
N MET A 87 4.71 1.37 4.35
CA MET A 87 3.70 1.08 5.37
C MET A 87 2.27 1.33 4.88
N GLY A 88 2.06 2.41 4.12
CA GLY A 88 0.77 2.69 3.47
C GLY A 88 0.36 1.58 2.50
N TRP A 89 1.28 1.16 1.64
CA TRP A 89 1.05 0.01 0.75
C TRP A 89 0.72 -1.28 1.52
N ALA A 90 1.49 -1.59 2.57
CA ALA A 90 1.29 -2.80 3.37
C ALA A 90 -0.07 -2.80 4.09
N SER A 91 -0.53 -1.65 4.57
CA SER A 91 -1.86 -1.48 5.16
C SER A 91 -2.97 -1.81 4.17
N ILE A 92 -2.83 -1.35 2.92
CA ILE A 92 -3.79 -1.67 1.85
C ILE A 92 -3.83 -3.18 1.59
N VAL A 93 -2.66 -3.81 1.47
CA VAL A 93 -2.57 -5.27 1.29
C VAL A 93 -3.21 -5.99 2.46
N GLN A 94 -2.88 -5.64 3.69
CA GLN A 94 -3.42 -6.29 4.89
C GLN A 94 -4.95 -6.17 4.96
N ALA A 95 -5.51 -5.00 4.62
CA ALA A 95 -6.95 -4.81 4.56
C ALA A 95 -7.60 -5.75 3.53
N GLN A 96 -6.99 -5.91 2.36
CA GLN A 96 -7.50 -6.82 1.33
C GLN A 96 -7.43 -8.29 1.74
N TYR A 97 -6.37 -8.72 2.42
CA TYR A 97 -6.29 -10.08 2.97
C TYR A 97 -7.40 -10.32 4.00
N LYS A 98 -7.63 -9.36 4.92
CA LYS A 98 -8.71 -9.45 5.91
C LYS A 98 -10.09 -9.59 5.25
N VAL A 99 -10.37 -8.83 4.18
CA VAL A 99 -11.64 -8.93 3.42
C VAL A 99 -11.84 -10.33 2.84
N GLN A 100 -10.75 -11.01 2.44
CA GLN A 100 -10.78 -12.38 1.93
C GLN A 100 -10.81 -13.46 3.03
N GLY A 101 -10.91 -13.06 4.32
CA GLY A 101 -10.83 -13.99 5.45
C GLY A 101 -9.43 -14.56 5.67
N LEU A 102 -8.40 -14.00 5.02
CA LEU A 102 -7.02 -14.41 5.15
C LEU A 102 -6.33 -13.60 6.24
N ARG A 103 -5.51 -14.28 7.04
CA ARG A 103 -4.65 -13.63 8.03
C ARG A 103 -3.21 -13.68 7.53
N MET A 104 -2.53 -12.53 7.55
CA MET A 104 -1.09 -12.50 7.33
C MET A 104 -0.41 -13.26 8.47
N VAL A 105 0.27 -14.36 8.12
CA VAL A 105 1.17 -15.07 9.03
C VAL A 105 2.52 -14.37 8.93
N ALA A 106 3.03 -13.86 10.04
CA ALA A 106 4.41 -13.39 10.07
C ALA A 106 5.30 -14.57 9.67
N ALA A 107 6.12 -14.41 8.63
CA ALA A 107 7.11 -15.43 8.31
C ALA A 107 7.89 -15.74 9.60
N PRO A 108 8.06 -17.03 9.98
CA PRO A 108 8.95 -17.38 11.07
C PRO A 108 10.28 -16.69 10.77
N LYS A 109 10.84 -15.97 11.75
CA LYS A 109 12.16 -15.31 11.62
C LYS A 109 13.17 -16.35 11.16
N LEU A 110 13.39 -16.45 9.84
CA LEU A 110 14.33 -17.39 9.25
C LEU A 110 15.73 -16.87 9.60
N ARG A 111 16.31 -17.48 10.65
CA ARG A 111 17.74 -17.50 10.99
C ARG A 111 18.49 -16.18 10.78
N GLN A 112 18.36 -15.27 11.74
CA GLN A 112 19.38 -14.25 12.02
C GLN A 112 20.28 -14.69 13.20
N ALA A 113 20.56 -15.98 13.30
CA ALA A 113 21.34 -16.60 14.38
C ALA A 113 22.37 -17.62 13.85
N ALA A 114 22.94 -17.38 12.67
CA ALA A 114 24.07 -18.16 12.14
C ALA A 114 25.04 -17.26 11.37
N ALA A 115 25.56 -16.25 12.06
CA ALA A 115 26.80 -15.52 11.74
C ALA A 115 27.07 -14.53 12.88
N ALA A 116 27.46 -15.06 14.04
CA ALA A 116 28.15 -14.34 15.10
C ALA A 116 29.35 -15.19 15.52
#